data_AF-A0A923QQB6-F1
#
_entry.id   AF-A0A923QQB6-F1
#
_cell.length_a   1.000
_cell.length_b   1.000
_cell.length_c   1.000
_cell.angle_alpha   90.00
_cell.angle_beta   90.00
_cell.angle_gamma   90.00
#
_symmetry.space_group_name_H-M   'P 1'
#
loop_
_entity.id
_entity.type
_entity.pdbx_description
1 polymer ?
#
loop_
_entity_poly.entity_id
_entity_poly.type
_entity_poly.pdbx_seq_one_letter_code
_entity_poly.pdbx_strand_id
1 'polypeptide(L)' 'YYKGDRLPVYYRSNQYVVNDWRGHRLSAPPRGYQWVQTGGDYVLVAIATGLILTLIINN' A
#
# COMPACT_ATOMS: atom_id res chain seq x y z
N TYR A 1 -6.60 9.28 2.05
CA TYR A 1 -6.97 8.45 0.87
C TYR A 1 -8.15 7.58 1.23
N TYR A 2 -9.14 7.42 0.35
CA TYR A 2 -10.30 6.56 0.60
C TYR A 2 -10.12 5.19 -0.06
N LYS A 3 -10.60 4.14 0.61
CA LYS A 3 -10.65 2.77 0.07
C LYS A 3 -11.50 2.78 -1.22
N GLY A 4 -10.92 2.35 -2.34
CA GLY A 4 -11.57 2.31 -3.65
C GLY A 4 -11.11 3.40 -4.63
N ASP A 5 -10.32 4.37 -4.17
CA ASP A 5 -9.74 5.38 -5.05
C ASP A 5 -8.44 4.88 -5.71
N ARG A 6 -8.02 5.51 -6.82
CA ARG A 6 -6.77 5.12 -7.49
C ARG A 6 -5.60 5.78 -6.80
N LEU A 7 -4.61 4.98 -6.40
CA LEU A 7 -3.38 5.52 -5.87
C LEU A 7 -2.64 6.25 -7.00
N PRO A 8 -2.35 7.56 -6.85
CA PRO A 8 -1.59 8.30 -7.84
C PRO A 8 -0.24 7.65 -8.14
N VAL A 9 0.21 7.72 -9.39
CA VAL A 9 1.44 7.03 -9.85
C VAL A 9 2.67 7.41 -9.02
N TYR A 10 2.75 8.62 -8.49
CA TYR A 10 3.88 9.06 -7.66
C TYR A 10 4.00 8.30 -6.33
N TYR A 11 2.89 7.83 -5.74
CA TYR A 11 2.93 6.95 -4.56
C TYR A 11 3.22 5.48 -4.90
N ARG A 12 3.24 5.11 -6.19
CA ARG A 12 3.74 3.80 -6.64
C ARG A 12 5.26 3.79 -6.80
N SER A 13 5.91 4.93 -6.57
CA SER A 13 7.36 5.01 -6.58
C SER A 13 7.93 4.21 -5.41
N ASN A 14 9.05 3.51 -5.62
CA ASN A 14 9.68 2.63 -4.64
C ASN A 14 9.95 3.27 -3.26
N GLN A 15 9.97 4.60 -3.19
CA GLN A 15 10.13 5.36 -1.95
C GLN A 15 8.95 5.19 -0.98
N TYR A 16 7.75 4.96 -1.48
CA TYR A 16 6.55 4.75 -0.66
C TYR A 16 6.18 3.27 -0.55
N VAL A 17 6.79 2.40 -1.38
CA VAL A 17 6.54 0.97 -1.38
C VAL A 17 7.20 0.33 -0.17
N VAL A 18 6.36 -0.19 0.72
CA VAL A 18 6.79 -0.95 1.88
C VAL A 18 7.04 -2.38 1.45
N ASN A 19 8.32 -2.68 1.22
CA ASN A 19 8.78 -4.04 0.98
C ASN A 19 8.92 -4.82 2.31
N ASP A 20 9.24 -4.14 3.40
CA ASP A 20 9.43 -4.76 4.73
C ASP A 20 8.12 -4.83 5.55
N TRP A 21 7.09 -5.44 4.97
CA TRP A 21 5.82 -5.67 5.67
C TRP A 21 6.00 -6.46 6.99
N ARG A 22 7.06 -7.28 7.09
CA ARG A 22 7.39 -8.03 8.32
C ARG A 22 7.80 -7.11 9.46
N GLY A 23 8.68 -6.15 9.20
CA GLY A 23 9.10 -5.14 10.18
C GLY A 23 7.92 -4.30 10.68
N HIS A 24 6.95 -4.04 9.81
CA HIS A 24 5.75 -3.27 10.14
C HIS A 24 4.61 -4.08 10.77
N ARG A 25 4.82 -5.37 11.07
CA ARG A 25 3.79 -6.30 11.59
C ARG A 25 2.54 -6.39 10.70
N LEU A 26 2.71 -6.15 9.41
CA LEU A 26 1.65 -6.26 8.41
C LEU A 26 1.55 -7.70 7.90
N SER A 27 0.41 -8.06 7.31
CA SER A 27 0.29 -9.33 6.60
C SER A 27 1.04 -9.30 5.27
N ALA A 28 1.53 -10.45 4.83
CA ALA A 28 2.19 -10.56 3.54
C ALA A 28 1.24 -10.10 2.41
N PRO A 29 1.67 -9.16 1.54
CA PRO A 29 0.86 -8.76 0.41
C PRO A 29 0.69 -9.95 -0.54
N PRO A 30 -0.52 -10.20 -1.08
CA PRO A 30 -0.71 -11.20 -2.12
C PRO A 30 0.14 -10.90 -3.35
N ARG A 31 0.44 -11.92 -4.16
CA ARG A 31 1.20 -11.71 -5.40
C ARG A 31 0.51 -10.69 -6.30
N GLY A 32 1.29 -9.74 -6.83
CA GLY A 32 0.77 -8.63 -7.63
C GLY A 32 0.24 -7.46 -6.80
N TYR A 33 0.41 -7.48 -5.48
CA TYR A 33 0.11 -6.37 -4.59
C TYR A 33 1.36 -5.91 -3.84
N GLN A 34 1.32 -4.68 -3.38
CA GLN A 34 2.36 -4.07 -2.56
C GLN A 34 1.73 -3.20 -1.49
N TRP A 35 2.40 -3.14 -0.34
CA TRP A 35 2.05 -2.16 0.68
C TRP A 35 2.66 -0.82 0.31
N VAL A 36 1.90 0.25 0.50
CA VAL A 36 2.34 1.63 0.33
C VAL A 36 2.13 2.34 1.64
N GLN A 37 3.17 3.00 2.16
CA GLN A 37 3.05 3.85 3.34
C GLN A 37 2.66 5.27 2.93
N THR A 38 1.59 5.80 3.51
CA THR A 38 1.16 7.18 3.29
C THR A 38 1.13 7.91 4.61
N GLY A 39 2.21 8.63 4.93
CA GLY A 39 2.36 9.28 6.23
C GLY A 39 2.50 8.24 7.35
N GLY A 40 1.40 7.91 8.04
CA GLY A 40 1.34 6.91 9.11
C GLY A 40 0.56 5.64 8.75
N ASP A 41 -0.17 5.64 7.63
CA ASP A 41 -1.07 4.56 7.24
C ASP A 41 -0.43 3.62 6.22
N TYR A 42 -0.94 2.38 6.15
CA TYR A 42 -0.50 1.39 5.17
C TYR A 42 -1.63 1.02 4.23
N VAL A 43 -1.35 1.06 2.93
CA VAL A 43 -2.33 0.84 1.88
C VAL A 43 -1.90 -0.35 1.02
N LEU A 44 -2.77 -1.33 0.86
CA LEU A 44 -2.52 -2.46 -0.03
C LEU A 44 -3.01 -2.10 -1.44
N VAL A 45 -2.07 -2.11 -2.39
CA VAL A 45 -2.31 -1.61 -3.75
C VAL A 45 -1.90 -2.66 -4.76
N ALA A 46 -2.75 -2.91 -5.77
CA ALA A 46 -2.41 -3.78 -6.89
C ALA A 46 -1.32 -3.14 -7.77
N ILE A 47 -0.21 -3.81 -8.03
CA ILE A 47 0.90 -3.26 -8.84
C ILE A 47 0.44 -3.00 -10.27
N ALA A 48 -0.34 -3.93 -10.84
CA ALA A 48 -0.78 -3.87 -12.23
C ALA A 48 -1.72 -2.68 -12.53
N THR A 49 -2.62 -2.34 -11.60
CA THR A 49 -3.68 -1.33 -11.83
C THR A 49 -3.57 -0.12 -10.91
N GLY A 50 -2.92 -0.27 -9.77
CA GLY A 50 -2.92 0.64 -8.62
C GLY A 50 -4.25 0.83 -7.95
N LEU A 51 -5.10 -0.18 -8.01
CA LEU A 51 -6.30 -0.24 -7.20
C LEU A 51 -5.93 -0.43 -5.72
N ILE A 52 -6.52 0.42 -4.87
CA ILE A 52 -6.44 0.30 -3.41
C ILE A 52 -7.42 -0.80 -2.98
N LEU A 53 -6.90 -1.92 -2.50
CA LEU A 53 -7.71 -3.05 -2.02
C LEU A 53 -8.12 -2.85 -0.55
N THR A 54 -7.14 -2.48 0.27
CA THR A 54 -7.29 -2.38 1.73
C THR A 54 -6.50 -1.19 2.26
N LEU A 55 -7.06 -0.53 3.27
CA LEU A 55 -6.43 0.55 4.01
C LEU A 55 -6.30 0.10 5.47
N ILE A 56 -5.08 0.09 6.00
CA ILE A 56 -4.80 -0.09 7.43
C ILE A 56 -4.42 1.29 7.95
N ILE A 57 -5.34 1.87 8.72
CA ILE A 57 -5.14 3.16 9.36
C ILE A 57 -4.53 2.89 10.73
N ASN A 58 -3.34 3.42 11.00
CA ASN A 58 -2.76 3.41 12.34
C ASN A 58 -3.22 4.69 13.03
N ASN A 59 -4.09 4.55 14.03
CA ASN A 59 -4.63 5.65 14.83
C ASN A 59 -3.61 6.17 15.87
#